data_AF-A0A2G5QQH2-F1
#
_entry.id   AF-A0A2G5QQH2-F1
#
_cell.length_a   1.000
_cell.length_b   1.000
_cell.length_c   1.000
_cell.angle_alpha   90.00
_cell.angle_beta   90.00
_cell.angle_gamma   90.00
#
_symmetry.space_group_name_H-M   'P 1'
#
loop_
_entity.id
_entity.type
_entity.pdbx_description
1 polymer ?
#
loop_
_entity_poly.entity_id
_entity_poly.type
_entity_poly.pdbx_seq_one_letter_code
_entity_poly.pdbx_strand_id
1 'polypeptide(L)'
;MFNDPRTMARAALDLLDLAGRPDLEVSTIMALELGAAMLCSHVRDWHDLGDWSPAGHEAFKAVFPEWGALRHIANGTKHAKSQIADSTATDIRDLSWGDADFWWGSQCRPNLFVMVQDEQRAVSALIASFANRYIEIAKPPATTLSEPKLTANLD
;
A
#
# COMPACT_ATOMS: atom_id res chain seq x y z
N MET A 1 -17.04 -4.04 0.04
CA MET A 1 -16.51 -2.67 -0.15
C MET A 1 -15.79 -2.29 1.15
N PHE A 2 -14.62 -1.64 1.09
CA PHE A 2 -13.93 -1.20 2.30
C PHE A 2 -14.71 -0.08 2.98
N ASN A 3 -14.70 -0.03 4.31
CA ASN A 3 -15.48 0.95 5.09
C ASN A 3 -14.62 2.12 5.59
N ASP A 4 -13.31 1.95 5.62
CA ASP A 4 -12.36 2.95 6.12
C ASP A 4 -10.95 2.70 5.52
N PRO A 5 -10.08 3.70 5.50
CA PRO A 5 -8.73 3.59 4.92
C PRO A 5 -7.79 2.64 5.67
N ARG A 6 -8.00 2.38 6.98
CA ARG A 6 -7.17 1.42 7.74
C ARG A 6 -7.50 -0.02 7.32
N THR A 7 -8.77 -0.33 7.09
CA THR A 7 -9.17 -1.64 6.56
C THR A 7 -8.57 -1.86 5.17
N MET A 8 -8.49 -0.82 4.33
CA MET A 8 -7.80 -0.90 3.04
C MET A 8 -6.29 -1.14 3.18
N ALA A 9 -5.62 -0.43 4.09
CA ALA A 9 -4.21 -0.66 4.40
C ALA A 9 -3.97 -2.09 4.92
N ARG A 10 -4.85 -2.62 5.77
CA ARG A 10 -4.77 -3.99 6.29
C ARG A 10 -4.95 -5.03 5.18
N ALA A 11 -5.90 -4.82 4.27
CA ALA A 11 -6.08 -5.71 3.13
C ALA A 11 -4.86 -5.74 2.19
N ALA A 12 -4.10 -4.64 2.10
CA ALA A 12 -2.84 -4.64 1.38
C ALA A 12 -1.78 -5.55 2.05
N LEU A 13 -1.74 -5.58 3.39
CA LEU A 13 -0.89 -6.51 4.13
C LEU A 13 -1.36 -7.96 3.96
N ASP A 14 -2.67 -8.23 3.98
CA ASP A 14 -3.20 -9.57 3.75
C ASP A 14 -2.81 -10.12 2.37
N LEU A 15 -2.75 -9.25 1.34
CA LEU A 15 -2.26 -9.61 0.01
C LEU A 15 -0.75 -9.88 0.00
N LEU A 16 0.05 -9.16 0.77
CA LEU A 16 1.49 -9.46 0.93
C LEU A 16 1.70 -10.79 1.63
N ASP A 17 0.93 -11.07 2.68
CA ASP A 17 1.00 -12.34 3.40
C ASP A 17 0.64 -13.50 2.47
N LEU A 18 -0.39 -13.32 1.63
CA LEU A 18 -0.73 -14.30 0.59
C LEU A 18 0.41 -14.46 -0.43
N ALA A 19 1.05 -13.36 -0.85
CA ALA A 19 2.20 -13.39 -1.76
C ALA A 19 3.44 -14.06 -1.14
N GLY A 20 3.51 -14.15 0.19
CA GLY A 20 4.55 -14.86 0.94
C GLY A 20 4.46 -16.38 0.91
N ARG A 21 3.39 -16.93 0.31
CA ARG A 21 3.21 -18.38 0.22
C ARG A 21 4.24 -19.04 -0.72
N PRO A 22 4.88 -20.14 -0.30
CA PRO A 22 5.95 -20.77 -1.08
C PRO A 22 5.45 -21.54 -2.31
N ASP A 23 4.14 -21.82 -2.40
CA ASP A 23 3.52 -22.59 -3.48
C ASP A 23 3.01 -21.71 -4.64
N LEU A 24 3.25 -20.40 -4.60
CA LEU A 24 2.78 -19.48 -5.64
C LEU A 24 3.84 -19.26 -6.73
N GLU A 25 3.37 -19.23 -7.97
CA GLU A 25 4.16 -18.78 -9.12
C GLU A 25 4.57 -17.31 -8.98
N VAL A 26 5.76 -16.95 -9.48
CA VAL A 26 6.30 -15.58 -9.43
C VAL A 26 5.32 -14.56 -10.02
N SER A 27 4.65 -14.91 -11.13
CA SER A 27 3.64 -14.04 -11.75
C SER A 27 2.44 -13.77 -10.84
N THR A 28 2.05 -14.75 -10.02
CA THR A 28 0.97 -14.60 -9.03
C THR A 28 1.41 -13.71 -7.88
N ILE A 29 2.63 -13.93 -7.38
CA ILE A 29 3.25 -13.08 -6.35
C ILE A 29 3.27 -11.61 -6.80
N MET A 30 3.74 -11.34 -8.01
CA MET A 30 3.75 -9.98 -8.58
C MET A 30 2.35 -9.38 -8.71
N ALA A 31 1.37 -10.16 -9.16
CA ALA A 31 -0.01 -9.68 -9.28
C ALA A 31 -0.59 -9.29 -7.91
N LEU A 32 -0.29 -10.06 -6.86
CA LEU A 32 -0.69 -9.76 -5.49
C LEU A 32 -0.01 -8.49 -4.96
N GLU A 33 1.31 -8.33 -5.17
CA GLU A 33 2.05 -7.12 -4.79
C GLU A 33 1.54 -5.86 -5.51
N LEU A 34 1.28 -5.95 -6.82
CA LEU A 34 0.70 -4.85 -7.57
C LEU A 34 -0.72 -4.53 -7.10
N GLY A 35 -1.53 -5.54 -6.79
CA GLY A 35 -2.85 -5.37 -6.18
C GLY A 35 -2.78 -4.66 -4.83
N ALA A 36 -1.82 -5.04 -3.98
CA ALA A 36 -1.58 -4.41 -2.69
C ALA A 36 -1.11 -2.95 -2.84
N ALA A 37 -0.20 -2.67 -3.78
CA ALA A 37 0.21 -1.30 -4.11
C ALA A 37 -0.97 -0.44 -4.57
N MET A 38 -1.88 -1.01 -5.39
CA MET A 38 -3.11 -0.34 -5.78
C MET A 38 -3.99 0.00 -4.58
N LEU A 39 -4.20 -0.93 -3.65
CA LEU A 39 -4.95 -0.66 -2.41
C LEU A 39 -4.30 0.47 -1.60
N CYS A 40 -3.00 0.40 -1.35
CA CYS A 40 -2.28 1.46 -0.63
C CYS A 40 -2.38 2.82 -1.32
N SER A 41 -2.34 2.87 -2.65
CA SER A 41 -2.46 4.12 -3.40
C SER A 41 -3.79 4.83 -3.17
N HIS A 42 -4.85 4.08 -2.86
CA HIS A 42 -6.21 4.57 -2.61
C HIS A 42 -6.49 4.88 -1.13
N VAL A 43 -5.56 4.56 -0.21
CA VAL A 43 -5.72 4.90 1.21
C VAL A 43 -5.88 6.41 1.42
N ARG A 44 -5.09 7.24 0.71
CA ARG A 44 -5.24 8.70 0.76
C ARG A 44 -6.63 9.15 0.32
N ASP A 45 -7.13 8.57 -0.78
CA ASP A 45 -8.43 8.93 -1.37
C ASP A 45 -9.58 8.77 -0.35
N TRP A 46 -9.42 7.89 0.63
CA TRP A 46 -10.37 7.64 1.73
C TRP A 46 -9.98 8.32 3.04
N HIS A 47 -8.70 8.61 3.27
CA HIS A 47 -8.22 9.34 4.44
C HIS A 47 -8.76 10.77 4.46
N ASP A 48 -8.67 11.44 3.32
CA ASP A 48 -8.99 12.85 3.18
C ASP A 48 -10.30 13.02 2.40
N LEU A 49 -11.38 12.31 2.77
CA LEU A 49 -12.71 12.50 2.15
C LEU A 49 -13.13 13.98 2.24
N GLY A 50 -12.69 14.81 1.29
CA GLY A 50 -12.88 16.26 1.28
C GLY A 50 -11.65 17.13 0.95
N ASP A 51 -10.40 16.71 1.21
CA ASP A 51 -9.19 17.55 0.96
C ASP A 51 -8.29 17.00 -0.16
N TRP A 52 -8.60 17.42 -1.37
CA TRP A 52 -7.82 17.12 -2.58
C TRP A 52 -6.81 18.22 -2.92
N SER A 53 -6.58 19.18 -2.02
CA SER A 53 -5.69 20.30 -2.29
C SER A 53 -4.23 19.84 -2.46
N PRO A 54 -3.39 20.59 -3.19
CA PRO A 54 -1.96 20.34 -3.24
C PRO A 54 -1.30 20.37 -1.85
N ALA A 55 -1.79 21.21 -0.94
CA ALA A 55 -1.26 21.28 0.43
C ALA A 55 -1.55 20.00 1.22
N GLY A 56 -2.79 19.49 1.18
CA GLY A 56 -3.14 18.21 1.79
C GLY A 56 -2.36 17.04 1.17
N HIS A 57 -2.10 17.10 -0.13
CA HIS A 57 -1.26 16.11 -0.82
C HIS A 57 0.17 16.08 -0.29
N GLU A 58 0.83 17.24 -0.21
CA GLU A 58 2.20 17.32 0.29
C GLU A 58 2.28 16.99 1.79
N ALA A 59 1.28 17.38 2.58
CA ALA A 59 1.20 17.00 3.99
C ALA A 59 1.08 15.48 4.18
N PHE A 60 0.23 14.81 3.40
CA PHE A 60 0.10 13.36 3.44
C PHE A 60 1.41 12.67 3.05
N LYS A 61 2.06 13.13 1.97
CA LYS A 61 3.34 12.60 1.49
C LYS A 61 4.48 12.83 2.49
N ALA A 62 4.47 13.94 3.23
CA ALA A 62 5.45 14.21 4.27
C ALA A 62 5.35 13.21 5.44
N VAL A 63 4.13 12.75 5.76
CA VAL A 63 3.91 11.71 6.78
C VAL A 63 4.15 10.31 6.21
N PHE A 64 3.81 10.08 4.95
CA PHE A 64 3.87 8.78 4.27
C PHE A 64 4.65 8.86 2.96
N PRO A 65 5.99 8.96 3.01
CA PRO A 65 6.82 9.21 1.81
C PRO A 65 6.72 8.10 0.76
N GLU A 66 6.49 6.85 1.16
CA GLU A 66 6.33 5.69 0.28
C GLU A 66 5.08 5.79 -0.60
N TRP A 67 4.06 6.52 -0.16
CA TRP A 67 2.79 6.63 -0.87
C TRP A 67 2.95 7.18 -2.29
N GLY A 68 3.89 8.11 -2.51
CA GLY A 68 4.16 8.65 -3.84
C GLY A 68 4.64 7.57 -4.82
N ALA A 69 5.53 6.67 -4.38
CA ALA A 69 5.98 5.54 -5.17
C ALA A 69 4.85 4.55 -5.43
N LEU A 70 4.07 4.20 -4.40
CA LEU A 70 2.91 3.30 -4.52
C LEU A 70 1.86 3.85 -5.50
N ARG A 71 1.63 5.16 -5.49
CA ARG A 71 0.76 5.83 -6.46
C ARG A 71 1.32 5.77 -7.88
N HIS A 72 2.63 5.92 -8.04
CA HIS A 72 3.27 5.79 -9.36
C HIS A 72 3.14 4.37 -9.91
N ILE A 73 3.41 3.35 -9.09
CA ILE A 73 3.23 1.93 -9.43
C ILE A 73 1.78 1.66 -9.86
N ALA A 74 0.81 2.08 -9.04
CA ALA A 74 -0.61 1.89 -9.32
C ALA A 74 -1.09 2.62 -10.60
N ASN A 75 -0.48 3.76 -10.95
CA ASN A 75 -0.76 4.43 -12.22
C ASN A 75 -0.13 3.69 -13.41
N GLY A 76 1.07 3.14 -13.22
CA GLY A 76 1.76 2.32 -14.23
C GLY A 76 0.96 1.07 -14.63
N THR A 77 0.26 0.44 -13.68
CA THR A 77 -0.62 -0.72 -13.97
C THR A 77 -1.88 -0.32 -14.73
N LYS A 78 -2.41 0.88 -14.51
CA LYS A 78 -3.61 1.43 -15.21
C LYS A 78 -3.30 1.96 -16.61
N HIS A 79 -2.09 2.48 -16.81
CA HIS A 79 -1.65 3.12 -18.05
C HIS A 79 -0.41 2.44 -18.62
N ALA A 80 -0.44 1.10 -18.63
CA ALA A 80 0.66 0.30 -19.14
C ALA A 80 0.95 0.66 -20.61
N LYS A 81 2.18 1.11 -20.88
CA LYS A 81 2.64 1.38 -22.24
C LYS A 81 3.06 0.08 -22.91
N SER A 82 2.85 -0.02 -24.22
CA SER A 82 3.29 -1.18 -25.01
C SER A 82 4.81 -1.30 -25.15
N GLN A 83 5.55 -0.22 -24.90
CA GLN A 83 7.01 -0.18 -24.91
C GLN A 83 7.54 0.23 -23.54
N ILE A 84 8.44 -0.60 -23.01
CA ILE A 84 9.18 -0.31 -21.79
C ILE A 84 10.33 0.63 -22.16
N ALA A 85 10.28 1.86 -21.64
CA ALA A 85 11.29 2.88 -21.97
C ALA A 85 12.66 2.60 -21.31
N ASP A 86 12.66 1.90 -20.18
CA ASP A 86 13.86 1.47 -19.47
C ASP A 86 13.62 0.08 -18.86
N SER A 87 14.23 -0.95 -19.45
CA SER A 87 14.10 -2.34 -18.98
C SER A 87 14.86 -2.61 -17.68
N THR A 88 15.71 -1.67 -17.24
CA THR A 88 16.49 -1.79 -15.98
C THR A 88 15.77 -1.15 -14.79
N ALA A 89 14.69 -0.41 -15.04
CA ALA A 89 13.89 0.25 -14.00
C ALA A 89 13.09 -0.72 -13.11
N THR A 90 12.97 -1.99 -13.53
CA THR A 90 12.28 -3.05 -12.80
C THR A 90 13.14 -4.31 -12.80
N ASP A 91 13.19 -4.99 -11.66
CA ASP A 91 13.93 -6.23 -11.50
C ASP A 91 13.12 -7.23 -10.66
N ILE A 92 13.35 -8.52 -10.85
CA ILE A 92 12.73 -9.59 -10.05
C ILE A 92 13.86 -10.47 -9.52
N ARG A 93 14.12 -10.38 -8.23
CA ARG A 93 15.18 -11.12 -7.57
C ARG A 93 14.93 -11.26 -6.07
N ASP A 94 15.73 -12.10 -5.44
CA ASP A 94 15.73 -12.20 -3.98
C ASP A 94 16.33 -10.94 -3.35
N LEU A 95 15.88 -10.64 -2.12
CA LEU A 95 16.50 -9.60 -1.30
C LEU A 95 17.92 -10.00 -0.93
N SER A 96 18.82 -9.05 -1.11
CA SER A 96 20.23 -9.13 -0.75
C SER A 96 20.49 -8.21 0.43
N TRP A 97 21.48 -8.56 1.26
CA TRP A 97 21.83 -7.79 2.46
C TRP A 97 22.17 -6.31 2.17
N GLY A 98 22.64 -6.00 0.96
CA GLY A 98 22.96 -4.63 0.53
C GLY A 98 21.76 -3.81 0.06
N ASP A 99 20.56 -4.40 -0.01
CA ASP A 99 19.35 -3.67 -0.41
C ASP A 99 18.87 -2.77 0.73
N ALA A 100 18.44 -1.55 0.37
CA ALA A 100 17.89 -0.58 1.32
C ALA A 100 16.72 -1.14 2.14
N ASP A 101 15.96 -2.06 1.53
CA ASP A 101 14.75 -2.66 2.08
C ASP A 101 14.97 -4.02 2.74
N PHE A 102 16.22 -4.47 2.93
CA PHE A 102 16.51 -5.81 3.42
C PHE A 102 15.72 -6.18 4.70
N TRP A 103 15.58 -5.26 5.64
CA TRP A 103 14.89 -5.54 6.92
C TRP A 103 13.35 -5.51 6.84
N TRP A 104 12.79 -4.97 5.77
CA TRP A 104 11.34 -4.76 5.63
C TRP A 104 10.70 -5.56 4.50
N GLY A 105 11.49 -6.02 3.53
CA GLY A 105 11.00 -6.83 2.43
C GLY A 105 10.79 -8.31 2.81
N SER A 106 10.06 -9.02 1.96
CA SER A 106 9.80 -10.44 2.18
C SER A 106 11.04 -11.28 1.90
N GLN A 107 11.64 -11.80 2.96
CA GLN A 107 12.78 -12.70 2.87
C GLN A 107 12.37 -14.06 2.26
N CYS A 108 13.34 -14.75 1.66
CA CYS A 108 13.20 -16.12 1.13
C CYS A 108 12.22 -16.29 -0.05
N ARG A 109 11.95 -15.23 -0.81
CA ARG A 109 11.25 -15.31 -2.10
C ARG A 109 11.72 -14.20 -3.06
N PRO A 110 11.46 -14.36 -4.37
CA PRO A 110 11.62 -13.27 -5.32
C PRO A 110 10.70 -12.09 -4.96
N ASN A 111 11.24 -10.88 -5.05
CA ASN A 111 10.53 -9.63 -4.88
C ASN A 111 10.55 -8.84 -6.19
N LEU A 112 9.46 -8.12 -6.48
CA LEU A 112 9.49 -7.09 -7.51
C LEU A 112 10.21 -5.86 -6.96
N PHE A 113 11.27 -5.43 -7.66
CA PHE A 113 11.97 -4.18 -7.40
C PHE A 113 11.58 -3.13 -8.44
N VAL A 114 11.47 -1.89 -7.98
CA VAL A 114 11.19 -0.72 -8.82
C VAL A 114 12.11 0.43 -8.43
N MET A 115 12.47 1.27 -9.40
CA MET A 115 13.23 2.48 -9.14
C MET A 115 12.37 3.54 -8.43
N VAL A 116 12.81 3.98 -7.25
CA VAL A 116 12.21 5.07 -6.47
C VAL A 116 13.33 5.98 -6.01
N GLN A 117 13.32 7.26 -6.43
CA GLN A 117 14.35 8.24 -6.06
C GLN A 117 15.78 7.75 -6.34
N ASP A 118 16.01 7.19 -7.53
CA ASP A 118 17.30 6.66 -8.00
C ASP A 118 17.83 5.43 -7.23
N GLU A 119 17.00 4.82 -6.36
CA GLU A 119 17.31 3.57 -5.68
C GLU A 119 16.32 2.46 -6.06
N GLN A 120 16.81 1.22 -6.17
CA GLN A 120 15.92 0.06 -6.30
C GLN A 120 15.28 -0.24 -4.95
N ARG A 121 13.95 -0.25 -4.92
CA ARG A 121 13.16 -0.53 -3.73
C ARG A 121 12.25 -1.73 -3.98
N ALA A 122 12.15 -2.62 -2.99
CA ALA A 122 11.24 -3.76 -3.07
C ALA A 122 9.80 -3.28 -2.90
N VAL A 123 8.91 -3.66 -3.82
CA VAL A 123 7.49 -3.26 -3.77
C VAL A 123 6.84 -3.76 -2.48
N SER A 124 7.16 -4.99 -2.06
CA SER A 124 6.72 -5.55 -0.78
C SER A 124 7.10 -4.68 0.42
N ALA A 125 8.33 -4.16 0.45
CA ALA A 125 8.81 -3.30 1.53
C ALA A 125 8.13 -1.93 1.54
N LEU A 126 7.92 -1.32 0.36
CA LEU A 126 7.18 -0.05 0.24
C LEU A 126 5.75 -0.19 0.78
N ILE A 127 5.06 -1.29 0.42
CA ILE A 127 3.71 -1.59 0.89
C ILE A 127 3.72 -1.83 2.40
N ALA A 128 4.60 -2.68 2.91
CA ALA A 128 4.68 -3.02 4.33
C ALA A 128 5.00 -1.78 5.17
N SER A 129 5.97 -0.95 4.76
CA SER A 129 6.32 0.30 5.45
C SER A 129 5.12 1.23 5.52
N PHE A 130 4.50 1.51 4.37
CA PHE A 130 3.34 2.40 4.29
C PHE A 130 2.16 1.90 5.12
N ALA A 131 1.73 0.66 4.90
CA ALA A 131 0.51 0.13 5.49
C ALA A 131 0.61 -0.02 7.00
N ASN A 132 1.74 -0.53 7.52
CA ASN A 132 1.96 -0.63 8.96
C ASN A 132 1.98 0.76 9.61
N ARG A 133 2.74 1.70 9.05
CA ARG A 133 2.82 3.07 9.56
C ARG A 133 1.46 3.77 9.53
N TYR A 134 0.68 3.60 8.45
CA TYR A 134 -0.66 4.16 8.36
C TYR A 134 -1.59 3.59 9.43
N ILE A 135 -1.57 2.27 9.64
CA ILE A 135 -2.40 1.60 10.65
C ILE A 135 -2.03 2.06 12.07
N GLU A 136 -0.75 2.32 12.33
CA GLU A 136 -0.26 2.80 13.62
C GLU A 136 -0.70 4.25 13.91
N ILE A 137 -0.49 5.14 12.94
CA ILE A 137 -0.75 6.58 13.10
C ILE A 137 -2.25 6.92 13.03
N ALA A 138 -2.99 6.25 12.15
CA ALA A 138 -4.41 6.52 11.98
C ALA A 138 -5.19 6.06 13.21
N LYS A 139 -5.70 7.01 14.02
CA LYS A 139 -6.62 6.70 15.11
C LYS A 139 -7.87 6.00 14.55
N PRO A 140 -8.49 5.07 15.30
CA PRO A 140 -9.81 4.58 14.92
C PRO A 140 -10.73 5.78 14.78
N PRO A 141 -11.66 5.81 13.81
CA PRO A 141 -12.74 6.78 13.88
C PRO A 141 -13.37 6.67 15.26
N ALA A 142 -13.58 7.80 15.93
CA ALA A 142 -14.31 7.80 17.19
C ALA A 142 -15.63 7.08 16.93
N THR A 143 -15.80 5.91 17.56
CA THR A 143 -17.07 5.20 17.51
C THR A 143 -18.08 6.14 18.16
N THR A 144 -18.89 6.80 17.33
CA THR A 144 -20.16 7.34 17.77
C THR A 144 -20.99 6.13 18.17
N LEU A 145 -20.85 5.71 19.43
CA LEU A 145 -21.85 4.91 20.08
C LEU A 145 -23.11 5.77 20.04
N SER A 146 -23.95 5.57 19.01
CA SER A 146 -25.31 6.08 19.05
C SER A 146 -25.94 5.43 20.27
N GLU A 147 -26.07 6.22 21.33
CA GLU A 147 -26.82 5.82 22.51
C GLU A 147 -28.13 5.21 22.03
N PRO A 148 -28.49 4.01 22.51
CA PRO A 148 -29.78 3.44 22.18
C PRO A 148 -30.83 4.45 22.65
N LYS A 149 -31.54 5.06 21.70
CA LYS A 149 -32.75 5.82 22.01
C LYS A 149 -33.71 4.84 22.66
N LEU A 150 -33.75 4.86 24.00
CA LEU A 150 -34.85 4.31 24.78
C LEU A 150 -36.09 5.07 24.33
N THR A 151 -36.78 4.54 23.33
CA THR A 151 -38.16 4.90 23.06
C THR A 151 -38.96 4.36 24.24
N ALA A 152 -39.17 5.22 25.24
CA ALA A 152 -40.18 5.01 26.25
C ALA A 152 -41.53 4.94 25.51
N ASN A 153 -42.01 3.72 25.30
CA ASN A 153 -43.44 3.50 25.09
C ASN A 153 -44.09 3.80 26.43
N LEU A 154 -44.58 5.04 26.57
CA LEU A 154 -45.63 5.35 27.53
C LEU A 154 -46.96 5.03 26.86
N ASP A 155 -47.79 4.34 27.65
CA ASP A 155 -49.09 3.75 27.31
C ASP A 155 -50.05 4.65 26.53
#